data_AF-A0A0A2IKG2-F1
#
_entry.id   AF-A0A0A2IKG2-F1
#
_cell.length_a   1.000
_cell.length_b   1.000
_cell.length_c   1.000
_cell.angle_alpha   90.00
_cell.angle_beta   90.00
_cell.angle_gamma   90.00
#
_symmetry.space_group_name_H-M   'P 1'
#
loop_
_entity.id
_entity.type
_entity.pdbx_description
1 polymer ?
#
loop_
_entity_poly.entity_id
_entity_poly.type
_entity_poly.pdbx_seq_one_letter_code
_entity_poly.pdbx_strand_id
1 'polypeptide(L)'
;MADQNTSLGSLMEPKRSAELADHITSDDSDEDMLDEGPNDDDAAEISEEETETRQQCASAAVEDMIGIEMAKRYKERKTEMSDYGRTYCAIPTCSHYIPPQNIRRGVGICGLCKARTCTDCKSQGHRGDCNYKKVKARKKAIAKEKAAAKKKATAQKRAMAKEKAIAKKKAMEEEMANDENYQLLEKLAKKKKWQRCSKCSRIIERVTGCWHVVKLPSKKTMKV
;
A
#
# COMPACT_ATOMS: atom_id res chain seq x y z
N MET A 1 5.52 24.92 -42.83
CA MET A 1 6.36 23.94 -43.55
C MET A 1 7.40 23.47 -42.55
N ALA A 2 7.58 22.21 -42.19
CA ALA A 2 6.86 20.97 -42.39
C ALA A 2 7.38 20.08 -41.26
N ASP A 3 6.48 19.43 -40.55
CA ASP A 3 6.80 18.31 -39.67
C ASP A 3 7.49 17.20 -40.47
N GLN A 4 8.54 16.60 -39.90
CA GLN A 4 8.91 15.23 -40.24
C GLN A 4 9.14 14.42 -38.96
N ASN A 5 8.54 13.25 -39.02
CA ASN A 5 8.10 12.38 -37.96
C ASN A 5 8.56 10.97 -38.37
N THR A 6 9.28 10.25 -37.51
CA THR A 6 9.54 8.80 -37.58
C THR A 6 9.89 8.35 -36.16
N SER A 7 8.98 7.82 -35.33
CA SER A 7 8.22 6.56 -35.37
C SER A 7 9.04 5.30 -35.04
N LEU A 8 8.43 4.48 -34.16
CA LEU A 8 8.74 3.13 -33.68
C LEU A 8 9.65 3.04 -32.44
N GLY A 9 9.26 2.40 -31.34
CA GLY A 9 8.12 1.52 -31.11
C GLY A 9 7.90 1.21 -29.63
N SER A 10 6.64 0.89 -29.36
CA SER A 10 6.01 0.43 -28.12
C SER A 10 6.60 -0.89 -27.61
N LEU A 11 6.67 -1.08 -26.28
CA LEU A 11 6.20 -2.32 -25.64
C LEU A 11 5.94 -2.14 -24.12
N MET A 12 4.64 -2.10 -23.79
CA MET A 12 3.91 -2.64 -22.63
C MET A 12 4.61 -2.89 -21.28
N GLU A 13 4.11 -2.19 -20.25
CA GLU A 13 4.11 -2.59 -18.84
C GLU A 13 2.96 -3.60 -18.55
N PRO A 14 3.14 -4.56 -17.62
CA PRO A 14 2.01 -5.18 -16.95
C PRO A 14 1.90 -4.77 -15.47
N LYS A 15 0.73 -4.22 -15.15
CA LYS A 15 0.16 -4.00 -13.82
C LYS A 15 -0.06 -5.34 -13.12
N ARG A 16 0.24 -5.45 -11.83
CA ARG A 16 -0.33 -6.52 -10.99
C ARG A 16 -1.10 -5.91 -9.81
N SER A 17 -2.39 -6.21 -9.86
CA SER A 17 -3.48 -5.78 -9.01
C SER A 17 -3.36 -6.33 -7.58
N ALA A 18 -4.00 -5.61 -6.67
CA ALA A 18 -4.18 -5.95 -5.27
C ALA A 18 -5.29 -6.98 -5.03
N GLU A 19 -5.38 -7.39 -3.76
CA GLU A 19 -6.50 -8.05 -3.04
C GLU A 19 -6.45 -9.58 -2.98
N LEU A 20 -6.22 -10.13 -1.77
CA LEU A 20 -7.30 -10.58 -0.88
C LEU A 20 -6.71 -11.04 0.48
N ALA A 21 -7.30 -10.55 1.57
CA ALA A 21 -7.16 -11.10 2.91
C ALA A 21 -8.50 -11.76 3.24
N ASP A 22 -8.48 -12.95 3.87
CA ASP A 22 -9.52 -13.53 4.73
C ASP A 22 -8.90 -14.82 5.33
N HIS A 23 -8.63 -14.90 6.63
CA HIS A 23 -9.53 -15.35 7.70
C HIS A 23 -9.98 -16.81 7.54
N ILE A 24 -9.29 -17.71 8.25
CA ILE A 24 -9.80 -19.05 8.56
C ILE A 24 -9.81 -19.18 10.08
N THR A 25 -11.03 -19.23 10.62
CA THR A 25 -11.39 -19.76 11.93
C THR A 25 -11.72 -21.25 11.80
N SER A 26 -11.17 -22.06 12.69
CA SER A 26 -11.63 -23.39 13.07
C SER A 26 -10.77 -23.74 14.28
N ASP A 27 -11.18 -23.51 15.52
CA ASP A 27 -12.25 -24.20 16.26
C ASP A 27 -12.19 -25.73 16.13
N ASP A 28 -11.89 -26.32 17.29
CA ASP A 28 -11.94 -27.72 17.71
C ASP A 28 -13.17 -28.48 17.19
N SER A 29 -12.93 -29.72 16.76
CA SER A 29 -13.56 -30.93 17.32
C SER A 29 -13.12 -32.17 16.54
N ASP A 30 -12.44 -33.06 17.26
CA ASP A 30 -12.63 -34.51 17.33
C ASP A 30 -12.86 -35.29 16.03
N GLU A 31 -12.00 -36.28 15.77
CA GLU A 31 -12.37 -37.70 15.77
C GLU A 31 -11.14 -38.54 15.33
N ASP A 32 -10.86 -39.55 16.15
CA ASP A 32 -9.85 -40.57 15.99
C ASP A 32 -10.00 -41.36 14.68
N MET A 33 -8.90 -41.54 13.95
CA MET A 33 -8.69 -42.75 13.16
C MET A 33 -7.24 -43.19 13.28
N LEU A 34 -7.03 -44.10 14.23
CA LEU A 34 -5.89 -45.01 14.24
C LEU A 34 -6.00 -45.90 12.99
N ASP A 35 -5.11 -45.69 12.02
CA ASP A 35 -4.83 -46.70 11.00
C ASP A 35 -3.49 -47.34 11.36
N GLU A 36 -3.57 -48.61 11.74
CA GLU A 36 -2.44 -49.43 12.12
C GLU A 36 -1.72 -49.97 10.88
N GLY A 37 -0.41 -49.70 10.82
CA GLY A 37 0.58 -50.57 10.18
C GLY A 37 1.71 -49.81 9.50
N PRO A 38 2.88 -50.44 9.23
CA PRO A 38 3.49 -51.62 9.83
C PRO A 38 4.91 -51.34 10.40
N ASN A 39 5.21 -51.92 11.57
CA ASN A 39 6.52 -52.31 12.13
C ASN A 39 7.73 -51.36 11.98
N ASP A 40 8.07 -50.72 13.11
CA ASP A 40 9.22 -49.82 13.34
C ASP A 40 10.59 -50.53 13.51
N ASP A 41 10.96 -51.49 12.65
CA ASP A 41 12.26 -52.18 12.79
C ASP A 41 13.27 -51.94 11.64
N ASP A 42 12.97 -51.12 10.63
CA ASP A 42 13.90 -50.83 9.52
C ASP A 42 14.03 -49.32 9.18
N ALA A 43 13.93 -48.44 10.18
CA ALA A 43 13.97 -46.98 9.97
C ALA A 43 15.12 -46.29 10.71
N ALA A 44 16.38 -46.68 10.47
CA ALA A 44 17.53 -45.80 10.75
C ALA A 44 18.86 -46.36 10.23
N GLU A 45 19.09 -46.35 8.91
CA GLU A 45 20.44 -46.06 8.36
C GLU A 45 20.37 -45.67 6.88
N ILE A 46 19.54 -44.69 6.53
CA ILE A 46 19.79 -43.93 5.30
C ILE A 46 20.95 -43.00 5.64
N SER A 47 22.15 -43.45 5.34
CA SER A 47 23.40 -42.71 5.52
C SER A 47 23.22 -41.26 5.06
N GLU A 48 23.85 -40.33 5.78
CA GLU A 48 23.85 -38.91 5.41
C GLU A 48 24.33 -38.68 3.95
N GLU A 49 25.05 -39.67 3.37
CA GLU A 49 25.44 -39.74 1.95
C GLU A 49 24.27 -39.86 0.95
N GLU A 50 23.15 -40.54 1.28
CA GLU A 50 22.04 -40.77 0.34
C GLU A 50 21.07 -39.57 0.22
N THR A 51 20.95 -38.76 1.28
CA THR A 51 20.15 -37.52 1.22
C THR A 51 20.90 -36.40 0.50
N GLU A 52 22.23 -36.38 0.63
CA GLU A 52 23.09 -35.40 -0.03
C GLU A 52 23.18 -35.68 -1.55
N THR A 53 23.26 -36.95 -1.96
CA THR A 53 23.22 -37.34 -3.38
C THR A 53 21.88 -37.03 -4.05
N ARG A 54 20.75 -37.15 -3.34
CA ARG A 54 19.42 -36.77 -3.87
C ARG A 54 19.25 -35.26 -4.03
N GLN A 55 19.72 -34.48 -3.06
CA GLN A 55 19.73 -33.01 -3.13
C GLN A 55 20.67 -32.50 -4.24
N GLN A 56 21.80 -33.19 -4.46
CA GLN A 56 22.78 -32.90 -5.50
C GLN A 56 22.21 -33.14 -6.91
N CYS A 57 21.56 -34.29 -7.15
CA CYS A 57 20.99 -34.65 -8.45
C CYS A 57 19.86 -33.72 -8.91
N ALA A 58 19.04 -33.22 -7.97
CA ALA A 58 17.99 -32.24 -8.28
C ALA A 58 18.56 -30.87 -8.70
N SER A 59 19.70 -30.46 -8.13
CA SER A 59 20.36 -29.21 -8.52
C SER A 59 21.03 -29.31 -9.89
N ALA A 60 21.61 -30.46 -10.25
CA ALA A 60 22.28 -30.68 -11.53
C ALA A 60 21.30 -30.67 -12.73
N ALA A 61 20.14 -31.31 -12.61
CA ALA A 61 19.13 -31.33 -13.69
C ALA A 61 18.57 -29.93 -14.00
N VAL A 62 18.46 -29.08 -12.97
CA VAL A 62 18.03 -27.68 -13.12
C VAL A 62 19.13 -26.84 -13.79
N GLU A 63 20.40 -27.11 -13.48
CA GLU A 63 21.55 -26.42 -14.10
C GLU A 63 21.67 -26.71 -15.60
N ASP A 64 21.35 -27.92 -16.04
CA ASP A 64 21.33 -28.29 -17.47
C ASP A 64 20.17 -27.64 -18.22
N MET A 65 18.97 -27.56 -17.62
CA MET A 65 17.80 -26.93 -18.26
C MET A 65 17.92 -25.41 -18.40
N ILE A 66 18.51 -24.74 -17.41
CA ILE A 66 18.73 -23.28 -17.46
C ILE A 66 20.03 -22.97 -18.24
N GLY A 67 20.87 -23.98 -18.46
CA GLY A 67 22.12 -23.91 -19.23
C GLY A 67 23.29 -23.36 -18.41
N ILE A 68 24.50 -23.82 -18.77
CA ILE A 68 25.76 -23.58 -18.05
C ILE A 68 25.99 -22.09 -17.75
N GLU A 69 25.70 -21.20 -18.70
CA GLU A 69 25.92 -19.75 -18.55
C GLU A 69 24.97 -19.11 -17.51
N MET A 70 23.70 -19.54 -17.48
CA MET A 70 22.74 -19.04 -16.48
C MET A 70 22.97 -19.69 -15.12
N ALA A 71 23.30 -20.97 -15.08
CA ALA A 71 23.70 -21.68 -13.87
C ALA A 71 24.92 -21.00 -13.22
N LYS A 72 25.92 -20.60 -14.02
CA LYS A 72 27.08 -19.83 -13.56
C LYS A 72 26.69 -18.48 -12.98
N ARG A 73 25.88 -17.69 -13.71
CA ARG A 73 25.39 -16.38 -13.21
C ARG A 73 24.56 -16.52 -11.94
N TYR A 74 23.76 -17.57 -11.84
CA TYR A 74 22.99 -17.87 -10.64
C TYR A 74 23.90 -18.17 -9.45
N LYS A 75 24.90 -19.04 -9.62
CA LYS A 75 25.89 -19.36 -8.58
C LYS A 75 26.67 -18.12 -8.13
N GLU A 76 27.13 -17.31 -9.07
CA GLU A 76 27.84 -16.06 -8.79
C GLU A 76 26.97 -15.07 -8.00
N ARG A 77 25.68 -14.93 -8.36
CA ARG A 77 24.72 -14.04 -7.67
C ARG A 77 24.12 -14.61 -6.39
N LYS A 78 24.27 -15.90 -6.11
CA LYS A 78 23.79 -16.52 -4.87
C LYS A 78 24.41 -15.85 -3.64
N THR A 79 25.69 -15.49 -3.73
CA THR A 79 26.44 -14.81 -2.66
C THR A 79 25.94 -13.37 -2.42
N GLU A 80 25.62 -12.66 -3.50
CA GLU A 80 24.99 -11.34 -3.44
C GLU A 80 23.59 -11.45 -2.81
N MET A 81 22.79 -12.43 -3.22
CA MET A 81 21.41 -12.59 -2.77
C MET A 81 21.31 -12.86 -1.26
N SER A 82 22.20 -13.70 -0.71
CA SER A 82 22.22 -14.04 0.72
C SER A 82 22.84 -12.95 1.61
N ASP A 83 23.54 -11.97 1.03
CA ASP A 83 24.14 -10.86 1.78
C ASP A 83 23.07 -9.81 2.14
N TYR A 84 22.86 -9.56 3.45
CA TYR A 84 21.97 -8.49 3.91
C TYR A 84 22.62 -7.09 3.84
N GLY A 85 23.96 -7.06 3.85
CA GLY A 85 24.81 -5.87 3.82
C GLY A 85 25.35 -5.53 2.44
N ARG A 86 24.66 -5.95 1.35
CA ARG A 86 25.14 -5.78 -0.03
C ARG A 86 25.74 -4.41 -0.29
N THR A 87 27.01 -4.44 -0.70
CA THR A 87 27.78 -3.28 -1.11
C THR A 87 28.17 -3.43 -2.57
N TYR A 88 27.93 -2.39 -3.36
CA TYR A 88 28.32 -2.33 -4.77
C TYR A 88 29.36 -1.24 -4.96
N CYS A 89 30.07 -1.29 -6.08
CA CYS A 89 30.96 -0.22 -6.48
C CYS A 89 30.21 1.12 -6.58
N ALA A 90 30.76 2.17 -5.97
CA ALA A 90 30.22 3.52 -6.02
C ALA A 90 30.28 4.16 -7.42
N ILE A 91 31.12 3.64 -8.33
CA ILE A 91 31.19 4.10 -9.70
C ILE A 91 29.97 3.56 -10.46
N PRO A 92 29.06 4.41 -10.97
CA PRO A 92 27.81 3.97 -11.62
C PRO A 92 28.01 3.13 -12.88
N THR A 93 29.14 3.30 -13.56
CA THR A 93 29.48 2.51 -14.77
C THR A 93 30.02 1.12 -14.42
N CYS A 94 30.49 0.91 -13.19
CA CYS A 94 30.99 -0.39 -12.75
C CYS A 94 29.92 -1.16 -11.98
N SER A 95 29.35 -0.55 -10.93
CA SER A 95 28.30 -1.11 -10.04
C SER A 95 28.46 -2.60 -9.68
N HIS A 96 29.69 -3.09 -9.68
CA HIS A 96 30.00 -4.48 -9.43
C HIS A 96 29.84 -4.78 -7.94
N TYR A 97 29.29 -5.96 -7.62
CA TYR A 97 29.14 -6.42 -6.25
C TYR A 97 30.52 -6.54 -5.57
N ILE A 98 30.63 -6.01 -4.35
CA ILE A 98 31.85 -6.09 -3.54
C ILE A 98 31.57 -7.10 -2.44
N PRO A 99 32.15 -8.31 -2.52
CA PRO A 99 31.84 -9.35 -1.57
C PRO A 99 32.48 -9.05 -0.21
N PRO A 100 31.96 -9.60 0.90
CA PRO A 100 32.42 -9.26 2.25
C PRO A 100 33.92 -9.43 2.49
N GLN A 101 34.58 -10.34 1.77
CA GLN A 101 36.04 -10.56 1.85
C GLN A 101 36.84 -9.34 1.37
N ASN A 102 36.28 -8.56 0.46
CA ASN A 102 36.91 -7.35 -0.09
C ASN A 102 36.52 -6.07 0.68
N ILE A 103 35.88 -6.23 1.84
CA ILE A 103 35.50 -5.13 2.72
C ILE A 103 36.45 -5.12 3.93
N ARG A 104 37.19 -4.02 4.09
CA ARG A 104 38.07 -3.81 5.24
C ARG A 104 37.76 -2.50 5.93
N ARG A 105 37.55 -2.54 7.25
CA ARG A 105 37.27 -1.36 8.09
C ARG A 105 36.14 -0.47 7.53
N GLY A 106 35.08 -1.08 6.99
CA GLY A 106 33.94 -0.36 6.42
C GLY A 106 34.17 0.25 5.03
N VAL A 107 35.26 -0.12 4.34
CA VAL A 107 35.53 0.27 2.96
C VAL A 107 35.69 -0.97 2.09
N GLY A 108 34.81 -1.12 1.10
CA GLY A 108 34.87 -2.15 0.08
C GLY A 108 35.79 -1.74 -1.08
N ILE A 109 36.60 -2.67 -1.58
CA ILE A 109 37.44 -2.48 -2.77
C ILE A 109 36.85 -3.30 -3.92
N CYS A 110 36.51 -2.63 -5.02
CA CYS A 110 35.95 -3.30 -6.18
C CYS A 110 36.99 -4.21 -6.86
N GLY A 111 36.63 -5.47 -7.12
CA GLY A 111 37.50 -6.42 -7.82
C GLY A 111 37.76 -6.07 -9.29
N LEU A 112 36.83 -5.34 -9.94
CA LEU A 112 36.95 -4.96 -11.35
C LEU A 112 37.72 -3.65 -11.56
N CYS A 113 37.23 -2.56 -10.97
CA CYS A 113 37.80 -1.22 -11.22
C CYS A 113 38.70 -0.72 -10.08
N LYS A 114 38.89 -1.50 -9.00
CA LYS A 114 39.69 -1.14 -7.80
C LYS A 114 39.21 0.11 -7.05
N ALA A 115 38.09 0.70 -7.45
CA ALA A 115 37.48 1.81 -6.76
C ALA A 115 37.06 1.42 -5.34
N ARG A 116 37.22 2.38 -4.42
CA ARG A 116 36.85 2.21 -3.01
C ARG A 116 35.44 2.72 -2.79
N THR A 117 34.65 1.98 -2.02
CA THR A 117 33.27 2.33 -1.68
C THR A 117 33.09 2.21 -0.17
N CYS A 118 32.51 3.22 0.47
CA CYS A 118 32.15 3.14 1.89
C CYS A 118 30.89 2.28 2.05
N THR A 119 30.90 1.30 2.95
CA THR A 119 29.75 0.40 3.17
C THR A 119 28.60 1.09 3.88
N ASP A 120 28.88 2.06 4.76
CA ASP A 120 27.86 2.80 5.50
C ASP A 120 27.05 3.74 4.60
N CYS A 121 27.73 4.54 3.76
CA CYS A 121 27.10 5.56 2.92
C CYS A 121 26.92 5.15 1.44
N LYS A 122 27.45 3.98 1.05
CA LYS A 122 27.43 3.43 -0.31
C LYS A 122 27.99 4.36 -1.39
N SER A 123 28.78 5.35 -0.97
CA SER A 123 29.38 6.37 -1.83
C SER A 123 30.88 6.13 -1.96
N GLN A 124 31.56 6.96 -2.78
CA GLN A 124 33.01 6.91 -2.94
C GLN A 124 33.71 6.84 -1.58
N GLY A 125 34.64 5.89 -1.45
CA GLY A 125 35.37 5.63 -0.22
C GLY A 125 36.11 6.87 0.26
N HIS A 126 35.87 7.26 1.51
CA HIS A 126 36.48 8.41 2.17
C HIS A 126 37.44 7.96 3.27
N ARG A 127 38.36 8.83 3.68
CA ARG A 127 39.23 8.63 4.86
C ARG A 127 38.57 9.30 6.07
N GLY A 128 38.66 8.69 7.24
CA GLY A 128 38.05 9.18 8.49
C GLY A 128 36.58 8.79 8.66
N ASP A 129 35.94 9.35 9.69
CA ASP A 129 34.61 8.94 10.14
C ASP A 129 33.50 9.24 9.12
N CYS A 130 32.68 8.23 8.85
CA CYS A 130 31.52 8.38 7.97
C CYS A 130 30.40 9.16 8.65
N ASN A 131 30.05 10.33 8.13
CA ASN A 131 28.98 11.18 8.68
C ASN A 131 27.57 10.76 8.22
N TYR A 132 27.43 9.71 7.40
CA TYR A 132 26.15 9.35 6.79
C TYR A 132 25.06 9.04 7.82
N LYS A 133 25.38 8.31 8.90
CA LYS A 133 24.39 7.98 9.95
C LYS A 133 23.83 9.23 10.60
N LYS A 134 24.68 10.20 10.95
CA LYS A 134 24.24 11.48 11.55
C LYS A 134 23.44 12.32 10.55
N VAL A 135 23.89 12.40 9.29
CA VAL A 135 23.16 13.11 8.22
C VAL A 135 21.78 12.48 7.98
N LYS A 136 21.69 11.15 7.91
CA LYS A 136 20.43 10.41 7.75
C LYS A 136 19.48 10.65 8.92
N ALA A 137 19.99 10.62 10.15
CA ALA A 137 19.20 10.95 11.34
C ALA A 137 18.67 12.39 11.32
N ARG A 138 19.53 13.37 10.98
CA ARG A 138 19.14 14.78 10.85
C ARG A 138 18.06 14.98 9.78
N LYS A 139 18.21 14.35 8.61
CA LYS A 139 17.19 14.38 7.54
C LYS A 139 15.85 13.81 8.02
N LYS A 140 15.86 12.69 8.76
CA LYS A 140 14.65 12.09 9.33
C LYS A 140 13.97 13.01 10.36
N ALA A 141 14.74 13.68 11.21
CA ALA A 141 14.22 14.63 12.19
C ALA A 141 13.53 15.82 11.50
N ILE A 142 14.21 16.45 10.51
CA ILE A 142 13.65 17.56 9.72
C ILE A 142 12.36 17.11 9.00
N ALA A 143 12.34 15.91 8.41
CA ALA A 143 11.15 15.39 7.76
C ALA A 143 9.98 15.19 8.75
N LYS A 144 10.25 14.68 9.96
CA LYS A 144 9.25 14.50 11.02
C LYS A 144 8.66 15.84 11.46
N GLU A 145 9.50 16.85 11.67
CA GLU A 145 9.09 18.20 12.04
C GLU A 145 8.24 18.85 10.94
N LYS A 146 8.69 18.80 9.68
CA LYS A 146 7.92 19.28 8.53
C LYS A 146 6.56 18.57 8.40
N ALA A 147 6.52 17.25 8.62
CA ALA A 147 5.29 16.49 8.61
C ALA A 147 4.33 16.92 9.74
N ALA A 148 4.85 17.16 10.94
CA ALA A 148 4.06 17.65 12.07
C ALA A 148 3.50 19.06 11.80
N ALA A 149 4.32 19.97 11.27
CA ALA A 149 3.88 21.31 10.88
C ALA A 149 2.79 21.26 9.79
N LYS A 150 2.96 20.41 8.75
CA LYS A 150 1.94 20.21 7.71
C LYS A 150 0.63 19.66 8.27
N LYS A 151 0.69 18.70 9.22
CA LYS A 151 -0.49 18.17 9.90
C LYS A 151 -1.23 19.26 10.68
N LYS A 152 -0.51 20.07 11.47
CA LYS A 152 -1.08 21.20 12.21
C LYS A 152 -1.75 22.23 11.29
N ALA A 153 -1.06 22.65 10.23
CA ALA A 153 -1.61 23.59 9.24
C ALA A 153 -2.85 23.04 8.53
N THR A 154 -2.85 21.74 8.19
CA THR A 154 -4.01 21.09 7.55
C THR A 154 -5.19 20.99 8.51
N ALA A 155 -4.94 20.67 9.78
CA ALA A 155 -5.97 20.63 10.83
C ALA A 155 -6.59 22.03 11.06
N GLN A 156 -5.77 23.07 11.14
CA GLN A 156 -6.24 24.46 11.25
C GLN A 156 -7.10 24.87 10.06
N LYS A 157 -6.66 24.60 8.82
CA LYS A 157 -7.46 24.86 7.61
C LYS A 157 -8.80 24.12 7.61
N ARG A 158 -8.81 22.86 8.05
CA ARG A 158 -10.04 22.07 8.17
C ARG A 158 -10.98 22.62 9.24
N ALA A 159 -10.46 23.06 10.39
CA ALA A 159 -11.25 23.68 11.45
C ALA A 159 -11.91 24.98 10.96
N MET A 160 -11.14 25.88 10.34
CA MET A 160 -11.66 27.11 9.75
C MET A 160 -12.70 26.85 8.67
N ALA A 161 -12.49 25.85 7.81
CA ALA A 161 -13.47 25.48 6.79
C ALA A 161 -14.77 24.94 7.40
N LYS A 162 -14.68 24.15 8.49
CA LYS A 162 -15.84 23.63 9.21
C LYS A 162 -16.65 24.77 9.85
N GLU A 163 -15.99 25.70 10.53
CA GLU A 163 -16.64 26.88 11.12
C GLU A 163 -17.31 27.75 10.05
N LYS A 164 -16.62 28.01 8.92
CA LYS A 164 -17.20 28.75 7.80
C LYS A 164 -18.42 28.05 7.21
N ALA A 165 -18.41 26.73 7.10
CA ALA A 165 -19.57 25.96 6.62
C ALA A 165 -20.76 26.04 7.60
N ILE A 166 -20.50 25.98 8.91
CA ILE A 166 -21.52 26.15 9.95
C ILE A 166 -22.12 27.56 9.89
N ALA A 167 -21.28 28.60 9.83
CA ALA A 167 -21.73 29.98 9.72
C ALA A 167 -22.57 30.22 8.46
N LYS A 168 -22.16 29.66 7.31
CA LYS A 168 -22.93 29.74 6.07
C LYS A 168 -24.30 29.07 6.19
N LYS A 169 -24.38 27.89 6.82
CA LYS A 169 -25.65 27.21 7.04
C LYS A 169 -26.57 28.00 7.96
N LYS A 170 -26.03 28.54 9.06
CA LYS A 170 -26.78 29.37 10.01
C LYS A 170 -27.32 30.64 9.34
N ALA A 171 -26.49 31.34 8.57
CA ALA A 171 -26.91 32.53 7.83
C ALA A 171 -28.04 32.23 6.83
N MET A 172 -27.95 31.11 6.10
CA MET A 172 -29.01 30.69 5.18
C MET A 172 -30.33 30.36 5.92
N GLU A 173 -30.25 29.71 7.09
CA GLU A 173 -31.42 29.37 7.90
C GLU A 173 -32.08 30.60 8.53
N GLU A 174 -31.27 31.57 8.99
CA GLU A 174 -31.72 32.86 9.53
C GLU A 174 -32.36 33.74 8.44
N GLU A 175 -31.78 33.79 7.24
CA GLU A 175 -32.36 34.49 6.09
C GLU A 175 -33.71 33.88 5.69
N MET A 176 -33.80 32.55 5.64
CA MET A 176 -35.07 31.84 5.36
C MET A 176 -36.11 32.03 6.47
N ALA A 177 -35.70 32.17 7.74
CA ALA A 177 -36.62 32.44 8.85
C ALA A 177 -37.16 33.89 8.83
N ASN A 178 -36.34 34.83 8.38
CA ASN A 178 -36.70 36.25 8.27
C ASN A 178 -37.44 36.59 6.95
N ASP A 179 -37.60 35.63 6.03
CA ASP A 179 -38.37 35.81 4.81
C ASP A 179 -39.87 35.95 5.11
N GLU A 180 -40.38 37.18 5.04
CA GLU A 180 -41.78 37.52 5.24
C GLU A 180 -42.72 36.74 4.32
N ASN A 181 -42.29 36.44 3.09
CA ASN A 181 -43.09 35.70 2.11
C ASN A 181 -43.26 34.24 2.55
N TYR A 182 -42.20 33.61 3.07
CA TYR A 182 -42.27 32.26 3.61
C TYR A 182 -43.19 32.19 4.84
N GLN A 183 -43.13 33.19 5.73
CA GLN A 183 -44.05 33.31 6.86
C GLN A 183 -45.50 33.49 6.41
N LEU A 184 -45.75 34.29 5.37
CA LEU A 184 -47.08 34.49 4.80
C LEU A 184 -47.63 33.20 4.16
N LEU A 185 -46.80 32.48 3.41
CA LEU A 185 -47.12 31.17 2.84
C LEU A 185 -47.53 30.17 3.93
N GLU A 186 -46.81 30.12 5.07
CA GLU A 186 -47.19 29.25 6.19
C GLU A 186 -48.53 29.65 6.82
N LYS A 187 -48.79 30.96 7.00
CA LYS A 187 -50.08 31.46 7.51
C LYS A 187 -51.23 31.11 6.57
N LEU A 188 -51.03 31.28 5.26
CA LEU A 188 -52.02 30.92 4.23
C LEU A 188 -52.28 29.41 4.20
N ALA A 189 -51.23 28.59 4.28
CA ALA A 189 -51.33 27.14 4.30
C ALA A 189 -52.18 26.64 5.47
N LYS A 190 -52.03 27.22 6.67
CA LYS A 190 -52.85 26.90 7.85
C LYS A 190 -54.33 27.24 7.62
N LYS A 191 -54.61 28.43 7.07
CA LYS A 191 -55.98 28.87 6.75
C LYS A 191 -56.65 27.97 5.71
N LYS A 192 -55.92 27.61 4.65
CA LYS A 192 -56.41 26.78 3.54
C LYS A 192 -56.26 25.27 3.76
N LYS A 193 -55.75 24.86 4.94
CA LYS A 193 -55.49 23.45 5.32
C LYS A 193 -54.59 22.70 4.32
N TRP A 194 -53.66 23.41 3.68
CA TRP A 194 -52.65 22.81 2.81
C TRP A 194 -51.70 21.91 3.60
N GLN A 195 -51.23 20.84 2.97
CA GLN A 195 -50.40 19.81 3.62
C GLN A 195 -48.93 19.95 3.18
N ARG A 196 -47.98 19.35 3.93
CA ARG A 196 -46.59 19.21 3.48
C ARG A 196 -46.36 17.81 2.90
N CYS A 197 -45.63 17.74 1.79
CA CYS A 197 -45.21 16.47 1.20
C CYS A 197 -44.29 15.70 2.15
N SER A 198 -44.52 14.40 2.36
CA SER A 198 -43.70 13.55 3.24
C SER A 198 -42.28 13.30 2.74
N LYS A 199 -42.03 13.45 1.43
CA LYS A 199 -40.73 13.15 0.80
C LYS A 199 -39.81 14.36 0.71
N CYS A 200 -40.36 15.53 0.40
CA CYS A 200 -39.58 16.76 0.16
C CYS A 200 -40.01 17.96 1.01
N SER A 201 -40.98 17.79 1.91
CA SER A 201 -41.47 18.81 2.86
C SER A 201 -42.03 20.11 2.25
N ARG A 202 -42.23 20.16 0.93
CA ARG A 202 -42.87 21.29 0.23
C ARG A 202 -44.38 21.34 0.52
N ILE A 203 -44.94 22.55 0.62
CA ILE A 203 -46.37 22.79 0.84
C ILE A 203 -47.14 22.48 -0.47
N ILE A 204 -48.23 21.74 -0.36
CA ILE A 204 -49.08 21.30 -1.46
C ILE A 204 -50.55 21.65 -1.19
N GLU A 205 -51.19 22.27 -2.17
CA GLU A 205 -52.64 22.55 -2.20
C GLU A 205 -53.39 21.35 -2.77
N ARG A 206 -54.52 20.97 -2.15
CA ARG A 206 -55.42 19.93 -2.68
C ARG A 206 -56.60 20.61 -3.36
N VAL A 207 -56.64 20.54 -4.69
CA VAL A 207 -57.66 21.20 -5.53
C VAL A 207 -58.91 20.33 -5.68
N THR A 208 -58.76 19.00 -5.71
CA THR A 208 -59.84 18.01 -5.90
C THR A 208 -59.50 16.68 -5.19
N GLY A 209 -60.50 15.79 -4.96
CA GLY A 209 -60.30 14.40 -4.51
C GLY A 209 -60.68 14.06 -3.05
N CYS A 210 -60.54 12.78 -2.69
CA CYS A 210 -60.92 12.20 -1.39
C CYS A 210 -60.01 12.71 -0.23
N TRP A 211 -60.59 12.89 0.97
CA TRP A 211 -59.88 13.42 2.14
C TRP A 211 -58.84 12.45 2.74
N HIS A 212 -58.87 11.17 2.36
CA HIS A 212 -57.92 10.14 2.77
C HIS A 212 -56.59 10.22 2.01
N VAL A 213 -55.84 11.31 2.22
CA VAL A 213 -54.42 11.35 1.83
C VAL A 213 -53.63 10.65 2.94
N VAL A 214 -53.64 9.31 2.91
CA VAL A 214 -52.96 8.47 3.89
C VAL A 214 -51.45 8.71 3.79
N LYS A 215 -50.77 8.94 4.92
CA LYS A 215 -49.30 8.94 4.99
C LYS A 215 -48.82 7.59 4.48
N LEU A 216 -48.25 7.54 3.27
CA LEU A 216 -47.55 6.34 2.80
C LEU A 216 -46.39 6.08 3.77
N PRO A 217 -46.28 4.88 4.38
CA PRO A 217 -45.21 4.59 5.32
C PRO A 217 -43.86 4.73 4.62
N SER A 218 -42.94 5.45 5.27
CA SER A 218 -41.55 5.52 4.86
C SER A 218 -40.99 4.11 4.80
N LYS A 219 -40.57 3.65 3.61
CA LYS A 219 -39.92 2.36 3.41
C LYS A 219 -38.77 2.23 4.41
N LYS A 220 -38.96 1.43 5.46
CA LYS A 220 -37.85 1.00 6.31
C LYS A 220 -36.94 0.18 5.40
N THR A 221 -35.70 0.63 5.23
CA THR A 221 -34.67 -0.17 4.59
C THR A 221 -34.50 -1.44 5.42
N MET A 222 -34.94 -2.58 4.90
CA MET A 222 -34.48 -3.89 5.37
C MET A 222 -32.97 -3.91 5.19
N LYS A 223 -32.23 -3.99 6.29
CA LYS A 223 -30.87 -4.51 6.26
C LYS A 223 -31.00 -6.01 6.02
N VAL A 224 -30.49 -6.46 4.88
CA VAL A 224 -30.06 -7.84 4.67
C VAL A 224 -28.69 -7.98 5.33
#